data_AF-A0A1K0FHG8-F1
#
_entry.id   AF-A0A1K0FHG8-F1
#
_cell.length_a   1.000
_cell.length_b   1.000
_cell.length_c   1.000
_cell.angle_alpha   90.00
_cell.angle_beta   90.00
_cell.angle_gamma   90.00
#
_symmetry.space_group_name_H-M   'P 1'
#
loop_
_entity.id
_entity.type
_entity.pdbx_description
1 polymer ?
#
loop_
_entity_poly.entity_id
_entity_poly.type
_entity_poly.pdbx_seq_one_letter_code
_entity_poly.pdbx_strand_id
1 'polypeptide(L)'
;MRTTVGPLPAAVYWRRRAVVLGALLLGVIVLFVSCFGGGDDSGGKQATGAARGPASTPASATPETEPSFEDAPPGAGTPSRPSPEELRSEAPAGEPDTGDGAQPGTDTNVTVPADGSCTDQEISVTPIPAGTTARRGVPIEIRLKIKNVSARTCSRDVGADLQELYIESGAQKVWSSDTCSNAKGSDVREFPSNGEREYNVTWNGRQSNKCAAGLAAGTAPPAGQYQVRGRLGAKVSAPVILTLTP
;
A
#
# COMPACT_ATOMS: atom_id res chain seq x y z
N MET A 1 -26.04 -27.84 -33.85
CA MET A 1 -25.34 -26.84 -33.02
C MET A 1 -23.94 -27.37 -32.74
N ARG A 2 -22.92 -26.89 -33.46
CA ARG A 2 -21.51 -27.29 -33.31
C ARG A 2 -20.77 -26.10 -32.69
N THR A 3 -20.36 -26.23 -31.44
CA THR A 3 -19.49 -25.27 -30.76
C THR A 3 -18.04 -25.64 -31.04
N THR A 4 -17.37 -24.82 -31.85
CA THR A 4 -15.93 -24.88 -32.06
C THR A 4 -15.24 -24.23 -30.86
N VAL A 5 -14.64 -25.06 -30.01
CA VAL A 5 -13.71 -24.62 -28.97
C VAL A 5 -12.42 -24.17 -29.68
N GLY A 6 -12.10 -22.88 -29.61
CA GLY A 6 -10.82 -22.36 -30.08
C GLY A 6 -9.66 -22.86 -29.21
N PRO A 7 -8.45 -23.10 -29.76
CA PRO A 7 -7.35 -23.66 -29.01
C PRO A 7 -6.87 -22.69 -27.93
N LEU A 8 -6.83 -23.14 -26.67
CA LEU A 8 -6.20 -22.41 -25.57
C LEU A 8 -4.75 -22.08 -25.95
N PRO A 9 -4.23 -20.89 -25.58
CA PRO A 9 -2.91 -20.43 -26.00
C PRO A 9 -1.83 -21.42 -25.55
N ALA A 10 -1.17 -22.06 -26.53
CA ALA A 10 -0.11 -23.05 -26.35
C ALA A 10 1.04 -22.55 -25.44
N ALA A 11 1.20 -21.24 -25.31
CA ALA A 11 2.23 -20.58 -24.51
C ALA A 11 2.14 -20.88 -23.00
N VAL A 12 0.94 -21.02 -22.42
CA VAL A 12 0.78 -21.25 -20.96
C VAL A 12 1.20 -22.67 -20.58
N TYR A 13 0.91 -23.64 -21.46
CA TYR A 13 1.31 -25.03 -21.28
C TYR A 13 2.83 -25.21 -21.36
N TRP A 14 3.46 -24.57 -22.34
CA TRP A 14 4.91 -24.63 -22.50
C TRP A 14 5.66 -23.94 -21.36
N ARG A 15 5.13 -22.82 -20.83
CA ARG A 15 5.72 -22.15 -19.66
C ARG A 15 5.70 -23.02 -18.40
N ARG A 16 4.57 -23.68 -18.11
CA ARG A 16 4.48 -24.59 -16.95
C ARG A 16 5.38 -25.82 -17.12
N ARG A 17 5.46 -26.40 -18.32
CA ARG A 17 6.37 -27.51 -18.61
C ARG A 17 7.86 -27.11 -18.55
N ALA A 18 8.22 -25.92 -19.04
CA ALA A 18 9.58 -25.41 -18.95
C ALA A 18 10.02 -25.20 -17.50
N VAL A 19 9.13 -24.66 -16.65
CA VAL A 19 9.40 -24.50 -15.21
C VAL A 19 9.58 -25.86 -14.52
N VAL A 20 8.73 -26.84 -14.82
CA VAL A 20 8.84 -28.20 -14.24
C VAL A 20 10.15 -28.87 -14.68
N LEU A 21 10.50 -28.82 -15.97
CA LEU A 21 11.74 -29.39 -16.48
C LEU A 21 12.98 -28.68 -15.90
N GLY A 22 12.93 -27.35 -15.75
CA GLY A 22 13.99 -26.56 -15.13
C GLY A 22 14.21 -26.93 -13.66
N ALA A 23 13.12 -27.04 -12.87
CA ALA A 23 13.19 -27.44 -11.47
C ALA A 23 13.74 -28.87 -11.30
N LEU A 24 13.33 -29.79 -12.18
CA LEU A 24 13.78 -31.19 -12.17
C LEU A 24 15.27 -31.27 -12.52
N LEU A 25 15.72 -30.51 -13.53
CA LEU A 25 17.12 -30.42 -13.92
C LEU A 25 18.00 -29.80 -12.82
N LEU A 26 17.51 -28.75 -12.15
CA LEU A 26 18.19 -28.16 -10.98
C LEU A 26 18.31 -29.16 -9.82
N GLY A 27 17.25 -29.92 -9.54
CA GLY A 27 17.28 -30.98 -8.54
C GLY A 27 18.31 -32.07 -8.86
N VAL A 28 18.41 -32.49 -10.13
CA VAL A 28 19.42 -33.45 -10.59
C VAL A 28 20.84 -32.88 -10.43
N ILE A 29 21.07 -31.61 -10.76
CA ILE A 29 22.37 -30.96 -10.59
C ILE A 29 22.77 -30.91 -9.11
N VAL A 30 21.87 -30.48 -8.22
CA VAL A 30 22.13 -30.41 -6.78
C VAL A 30 22.42 -31.80 -6.22
N LEU A 31 21.67 -32.82 -6.64
CA LEU A 31 21.90 -34.20 -6.22
C LEU A 31 23.23 -34.74 -6.75
N PHE A 32 23.60 -34.39 -7.99
CA PHE A 32 24.88 -34.79 -8.57
C PHE A 32 26.07 -34.13 -7.85
N VAL A 33 25.97 -32.83 -7.53
CA VAL A 33 27.00 -32.12 -6.73
C VAL A 33 27.07 -32.69 -5.31
N SER A 34 25.94 -33.09 -4.72
CA SER A 34 25.92 -33.66 -3.37
C SER A 34 26.44 -35.10 -3.32
N CYS A 35 26.26 -35.89 -4.39
CA CYS A 35 26.72 -37.28 -4.46
C CYS A 35 28.15 -37.43 -5.02
N PHE A 36 28.61 -36.51 -5.87
CA PHE A 36 29.90 -36.61 -6.55
C PHE A 36 30.88 -35.46 -6.23
N GLY A 37 30.45 -34.42 -5.51
CA GLY A 37 31.29 -33.29 -5.09
C GLY A 37 31.92 -33.50 -3.70
N GLY A 38 32.72 -34.55 -3.55
CA GLY A 38 33.59 -34.74 -2.39
C GLY A 38 35.06 -34.59 -2.82
N GLY A 39 35.75 -33.58 -2.29
CA GLY A 39 37.19 -33.39 -2.47
C GLY A 39 37.75 -32.14 -1.78
N ASP A 40 38.60 -32.39 -0.78
CA ASP A 40 39.65 -31.56 -0.15
C ASP A 40 39.32 -30.52 0.96
N ASP A 41 39.49 -31.03 2.18
CA ASP A 41 40.55 -30.69 3.17
C ASP A 41 40.56 -29.42 4.05
N SER A 42 40.35 -29.70 5.34
CA SER A 42 41.29 -29.51 6.47
C SER A 42 41.38 -28.19 7.27
N GLY A 43 41.16 -28.37 8.58
CA GLY A 43 41.73 -27.58 9.69
C GLY A 43 40.73 -26.62 10.36
N GLY A 44 40.43 -26.67 11.65
CA GLY A 44 40.90 -27.46 12.78
C GLY A 44 40.43 -26.79 14.09
N LYS A 45 40.35 -27.60 15.14
CA LYS A 45 40.37 -27.26 16.58
C LYS A 45 39.09 -26.76 17.27
N GLN A 46 38.47 -27.77 17.89
CA GLN A 46 37.88 -27.82 19.22
C GLN A 46 38.59 -26.96 20.30
N ALA A 47 37.80 -26.25 21.12
CA ALA A 47 38.10 -26.03 22.53
C ALA A 47 36.83 -25.66 23.32
N THR A 48 36.54 -26.51 24.30
CA THR A 48 35.61 -26.33 25.42
C THR A 48 36.08 -25.22 26.37
N GLY A 49 35.14 -24.48 26.97
CA GLY A 49 35.45 -23.58 28.08
C GLY A 49 34.21 -22.95 28.71
N ALA A 50 33.69 -23.57 29.76
CA ALA A 50 32.71 -22.98 30.66
C ALA A 50 33.43 -22.18 31.76
N ALA A 51 32.95 -20.96 32.10
CA ALA A 51 32.94 -20.40 33.46
C ALA A 51 32.32 -18.99 33.52
N ARG A 52 31.10 -18.93 34.06
CA ARG A 52 30.64 -18.15 35.23
C ARG A 52 31.52 -16.97 35.73
N GLY A 53 30.89 -15.81 35.91
CA GLY A 53 31.32 -14.80 36.91
C GLY A 53 30.99 -13.33 36.56
N PRO A 54 30.10 -12.64 37.30
CA PRO A 54 29.70 -11.26 37.03
C PRO A 54 30.49 -10.25 37.89
N ALA A 55 30.63 -9.01 37.41
CA ALA A 55 30.74 -7.81 38.26
C ALA A 55 30.89 -6.56 37.40
N SER A 56 29.95 -5.62 37.51
CA SER A 56 30.24 -4.18 37.35
C SER A 56 29.17 -3.38 38.10
N THR A 57 29.66 -2.70 39.13
CA THR A 57 29.06 -1.81 40.13
C THR A 57 28.32 -0.61 39.48
N PRO A 58 27.28 -0.04 40.12
CA PRO A 58 26.55 1.10 39.59
C PRO A 58 27.28 2.42 39.87
N ALA A 59 27.34 3.30 38.88
CA ALA A 59 27.70 4.70 39.06
C ALA A 59 26.45 5.56 38.89
N SER A 60 26.04 6.19 39.99
CA SER A 60 25.11 7.32 40.03
C SER A 60 25.72 8.53 39.32
N ALA A 61 24.96 9.14 38.42
CA ALA A 61 25.13 10.54 38.04
C ALA A 61 23.82 11.07 37.45
N THR A 62 23.09 11.84 38.26
CA THR A 62 22.21 12.92 37.79
C THR A 62 23.14 14.07 37.37
N PRO A 63 22.84 14.76 36.25
CA PRO A 63 22.28 16.10 36.42
C PRO A 63 21.15 16.44 35.42
N GLU A 64 20.26 17.31 35.91
CA GLU A 64 19.52 18.32 35.17
C GLU A 64 20.21 18.78 33.87
N THR A 65 19.43 18.91 32.80
CA THR A 65 19.45 20.08 31.90
C THR A 65 18.17 20.06 31.06
N GLU A 66 17.27 20.95 31.41
CA GLU A 66 16.18 21.45 30.57
C GLU A 66 16.76 22.26 29.40
N PRO A 67 16.13 22.23 28.22
CA PRO A 67 16.14 23.43 27.39
C PRO A 67 14.70 23.81 26.98
N SER A 68 14.22 24.86 27.65
CA SER A 68 13.24 25.79 27.13
C SER A 68 13.86 26.56 25.96
N PHE A 69 13.17 26.60 24.81
CA PHE A 69 13.45 27.52 23.71
C PHE A 69 12.13 28.10 23.20
N GLU A 70 11.66 29.14 23.89
CA GLU A 70 10.88 30.23 23.32
C GLU A 70 11.79 31.45 23.28
N ASP A 71 12.08 31.97 22.09
CA ASP A 71 11.84 33.38 21.75
C ASP A 71 12.04 33.60 20.24
N ALA A 72 11.04 34.22 19.61
CA ALA A 72 10.99 34.58 18.21
C ALA A 72 10.85 36.10 18.12
N PRO A 73 11.62 36.80 17.28
CA PRO A 73 11.50 38.25 17.16
C PRO A 73 10.19 38.65 16.44
N PRO A 74 9.49 39.71 16.87
CA PRO A 74 8.34 40.25 16.17
C PRO A 74 8.81 41.22 15.07
N GLY A 75 8.65 40.81 13.80
CA GLY A 75 8.84 41.67 12.63
C GLY A 75 7.49 42.03 12.02
N ALA A 76 6.96 43.19 12.39
CA ALA A 76 5.80 43.82 11.77
C ALA A 76 6.05 44.12 10.28
N GLY A 77 5.08 43.82 9.42
CA GLY A 77 5.19 44.11 7.99
C GLY A 77 4.01 43.63 7.14
N THR A 78 2.81 44.15 7.39
CA THR A 78 1.80 44.39 6.33
C THR A 78 1.83 45.90 6.09
N PRO A 79 1.66 46.42 4.85
CA PRO A 79 0.53 46.08 3.98
C PRO A 79 0.86 45.99 2.47
N SER A 80 0.03 45.29 1.69
CA SER A 80 -0.56 45.82 0.44
C SER A 80 -1.32 44.71 -0.29
N ARG A 81 -2.65 44.81 -0.22
CA ARG A 81 -3.57 44.24 -1.21
C ARG A 81 -3.57 45.16 -2.44
N PRO A 82 -3.44 44.66 -3.67
CA PRO A 82 -3.99 45.34 -4.83
C PRO A 82 -5.49 45.03 -4.96
N SER A 83 -6.24 46.08 -5.28
CA SER A 83 -7.68 46.12 -5.51
C SER A 83 -8.07 45.44 -6.83
N PRO A 84 -9.27 44.83 -6.95
CA PRO A 84 -9.73 44.19 -8.17
C PRO A 84 -10.47 45.20 -9.06
N GLU A 85 -9.75 46.08 -9.77
CA GLU A 85 -10.41 47.02 -10.68
C GLU A 85 -9.48 47.54 -11.80
N GLU A 86 -8.82 46.64 -12.53
CA GLU A 86 -8.13 47.01 -13.77
C GLU A 86 -7.96 45.78 -14.67
N LEU A 87 -9.02 45.45 -15.43
CA LEU A 87 -8.96 44.62 -16.64
C LEU A 87 -10.26 44.85 -17.41
N ARG A 88 -10.36 46.02 -18.03
CA ARG A 88 -11.26 46.27 -19.16
C ARG A 88 -10.41 46.71 -20.35
N SER A 89 -10.72 46.04 -21.48
CA SER A 89 -10.36 46.38 -22.85
C SER A 89 -8.94 46.06 -23.28
N GLU A 90 -8.78 45.01 -24.09
CA GLU A 90 -8.63 45.21 -25.54
C GLU A 90 -8.91 43.89 -26.28
N ALA A 91 -9.90 43.91 -27.17
CA ALA A 91 -10.13 42.85 -28.15
C ALA A 91 -9.46 43.25 -29.47
N PRO A 92 -8.81 42.32 -30.17
CA PRO A 92 -8.72 42.39 -31.62
C PRO A 92 -9.65 41.36 -32.23
N ALA A 93 -10.56 41.85 -33.08
CA ALA A 93 -11.28 41.04 -34.04
C ALA A 93 -10.29 40.42 -35.05
N GLY A 94 -10.35 39.10 -35.19
CA GLY A 94 -9.75 38.34 -36.28
C GLY A 94 -10.72 37.25 -36.70
N GLU A 95 -11.28 37.38 -37.89
CA GLU A 95 -12.23 36.47 -38.54
C GLU A 95 -11.54 35.17 -39.04
N PRO A 96 -12.30 34.18 -39.54
CA PRO A 96 -12.23 32.79 -39.12
C PRO A 96 -11.25 31.95 -39.95
N ASP A 97 -10.61 30.97 -39.33
CA ASP A 97 -10.05 29.84 -40.05
C ASP A 97 -10.74 28.55 -39.63
N THR A 98 -11.08 27.78 -40.65
CA THR A 98 -11.91 26.57 -40.60
C THR A 98 -10.94 25.39 -40.50
N GLY A 99 -10.88 24.72 -39.35
CA GLY A 99 -9.94 23.61 -39.17
C GLY A 99 -10.20 22.78 -37.92
N ASP A 100 -11.05 21.77 -38.10
CA ASP A 100 -10.99 20.42 -37.51
C ASP A 100 -10.76 20.22 -35.99
N GLY A 101 -11.75 19.56 -35.37
CA GLY A 101 -11.55 18.61 -34.27
C GLY A 101 -10.98 19.12 -32.94
N ALA A 102 -11.79 19.81 -32.14
CA ALA A 102 -11.54 19.97 -30.70
C ALA A 102 -11.65 18.60 -29.99
N GLN A 103 -10.54 17.88 -29.89
CA GLN A 103 -10.40 16.72 -29.00
C GLN A 103 -10.09 17.20 -27.57
N PRO A 104 -10.71 16.64 -26.52
CA PRO A 104 -10.38 16.99 -25.14
C PRO A 104 -8.92 16.65 -24.86
N GLY A 105 -8.18 17.62 -24.29
CA GLY A 105 -6.78 17.48 -23.93
C GLY A 105 -6.53 16.23 -23.09
N THR A 106 -5.88 15.25 -23.71
CA THR A 106 -5.46 14.02 -23.05
C THR A 106 -4.08 14.28 -22.49
N ASP A 107 -3.96 14.27 -21.16
CA ASP A 107 -2.69 14.33 -20.46
C ASP A 107 -1.88 13.07 -20.86
N THR A 108 -0.92 13.24 -21.77
CA THR A 108 -0.27 12.15 -22.53
C THR A 108 0.91 11.51 -21.79
N ASN A 109 1.13 11.84 -20.51
CA ASN A 109 2.31 11.40 -19.78
C ASN A 109 2.12 10.12 -18.94
N VAL A 110 1.00 9.40 -19.10
CA VAL A 110 0.80 8.09 -18.48
C VAL A 110 1.14 7.01 -19.49
N THR A 111 2.27 6.32 -19.29
CA THR A 111 2.62 5.14 -20.10
C THR A 111 1.58 4.05 -19.85
N VAL A 112 0.70 3.86 -20.83
CA VAL A 112 -0.34 2.81 -20.78
C VAL A 112 0.33 1.43 -20.94
N PRO A 113 0.08 0.49 -20.02
CA PRO A 113 0.57 -0.87 -20.14
C PRO A 113 0.01 -1.57 -21.39
N ALA A 114 0.88 -2.29 -22.10
CA ALA A 114 0.49 -3.01 -23.32
C ALA A 114 -0.51 -4.17 -23.06
N ASP A 115 -0.60 -4.64 -21.82
CA ASP A 115 -1.55 -5.67 -21.39
C ASP A 115 -2.95 -5.12 -21.06
N GLY A 116 -3.16 -3.81 -21.19
CA GLY A 116 -4.43 -3.15 -20.90
C GLY A 116 -4.72 -2.97 -19.41
N SER A 117 -3.75 -3.27 -18.53
CA SER A 117 -3.91 -3.08 -17.09
C SER A 117 -3.96 -1.60 -16.70
N CYS A 118 -4.60 -1.29 -15.57
CA CYS A 118 -4.56 0.03 -14.97
C CYS A 118 -3.22 0.22 -14.25
N THR A 119 -2.55 1.33 -14.52
CA THR A 119 -1.40 1.79 -13.72
C THR A 119 -1.84 2.27 -12.35
N ASP A 120 -0.86 2.47 -11.45
CA ASP A 120 -1.13 3.05 -10.13
C ASP A 120 -1.58 4.52 -10.24
N GLN A 121 -1.19 5.25 -11.29
CA GLN A 121 -1.68 6.62 -11.53
C GLN A 121 -3.15 6.66 -11.97
N GLU A 122 -3.62 5.62 -12.67
CA GLU A 122 -4.99 5.55 -13.19
C GLU A 122 -6.00 5.05 -12.18
N ILE A 123 -5.55 4.47 -11.06
CA ILE A 123 -6.41 4.03 -9.97
C ILE A 123 -6.28 4.98 -8.79
N SER A 124 -7.39 5.24 -8.11
CA SER A 124 -7.45 5.84 -6.78
C SER A 124 -7.93 4.80 -5.76
N VAL A 125 -7.39 4.87 -4.55
CA VAL A 125 -7.73 3.99 -3.43
C VAL A 125 -8.05 4.89 -2.25
N THR A 126 -9.23 4.72 -1.65
CA THR A 126 -9.72 5.59 -0.57
C THR A 126 -10.38 4.75 0.52
N PRO A 127 -9.84 4.73 1.75
CA PRO A 127 -10.55 4.16 2.89
C PRO A 127 -11.66 5.11 3.34
N ILE A 128 -12.83 4.57 3.66
CA ILE A 128 -14.02 5.32 4.07
C ILE A 128 -14.58 4.64 5.33
N PRO A 129 -14.11 5.02 6.53
CA PRO A 129 -14.71 4.59 7.78
C PRO A 129 -16.18 5.04 7.87
N ALA A 130 -17.04 4.24 8.50
CA ALA A 130 -18.44 4.60 8.76
C ALA A 130 -18.58 5.87 9.64
N GLY A 131 -17.53 6.23 10.37
CA GLY A 131 -17.37 7.51 11.05
C GLY A 131 -15.90 7.75 11.39
N THR A 132 -15.53 9.03 11.53
CA THR A 132 -14.16 9.46 11.89
C THR A 132 -13.96 9.62 13.39
N THR A 133 -14.98 9.33 14.21
CA THR A 133 -14.92 9.29 15.67
C THR A 133 -15.65 8.07 16.19
N ALA A 134 -15.03 7.31 17.10
CA ALA A 134 -15.62 6.13 17.71
C ALA A 134 -15.09 5.88 19.12
N ARG A 135 -15.87 5.20 19.96
CA ARG A 135 -15.37 4.70 21.25
C ARG A 135 -14.36 3.58 21.02
N ARG A 136 -13.29 3.56 21.82
CA ARG A 136 -12.29 2.52 21.81
C ARG A 136 -12.92 1.14 22.03
N GLY A 137 -12.47 0.16 21.23
CA GLY A 137 -12.94 -1.23 21.33
C GLY A 137 -14.29 -1.50 20.64
N VAL A 138 -14.93 -0.48 20.08
CA VAL A 138 -16.16 -0.64 19.30
C VAL A 138 -15.80 -1.00 17.85
N PRO A 139 -16.49 -1.97 17.24
CA PRO A 139 -16.29 -2.28 15.83
C PRO A 139 -16.66 -1.11 14.91
N ILE A 140 -15.88 -0.93 13.84
CA ILE A 140 -16.10 0.10 12.81
C ILE A 140 -16.05 -0.58 11.45
N GLU A 141 -17.08 -0.35 10.64
CA GLU A 141 -17.05 -0.71 9.23
C GLU A 141 -16.20 0.30 8.46
N ILE A 142 -15.30 -0.20 7.62
CA ILE A 142 -14.44 0.60 6.77
C ILE A 142 -14.61 0.09 5.35
N ARG A 143 -15.07 0.96 4.46
CA ARG A 143 -15.17 0.66 3.03
C ARG A 143 -13.88 1.05 2.33
N LEU A 144 -13.32 0.18 1.52
CA LEU A 144 -12.22 0.51 0.62
C LEU A 144 -12.80 0.80 -0.76
N LYS A 145 -12.79 2.07 -1.16
CA LYS A 145 -13.22 2.50 -2.49
C LYS A 145 -12.03 2.50 -3.45
N ILE A 146 -12.18 1.78 -4.55
CA ILE A 146 -11.22 1.69 -5.64
C ILE A 146 -11.88 2.27 -6.89
N LYS A 147 -11.31 3.32 -7.46
CA LYS A 147 -11.89 4.04 -8.62
C LYS A 147 -10.85 4.25 -9.71
N ASN A 148 -11.22 3.95 -10.96
CA ASN A 148 -10.46 4.35 -12.13
C ASN A 148 -10.68 5.84 -12.38
N VAL A 149 -9.61 6.64 -12.30
CA VAL A 149 -9.63 8.10 -12.49
C VAL A 149 -9.16 8.51 -13.89
N SER A 150 -8.89 7.54 -14.76
CA SER A 150 -8.50 7.78 -16.14
C SER A 150 -9.69 7.91 -17.09
N ALA A 151 -9.42 8.39 -18.31
CA ALA A 151 -10.39 8.50 -19.38
C ALA A 151 -10.63 7.17 -20.14
N ARG A 152 -9.93 6.08 -19.80
CA ARG A 152 -10.02 4.79 -20.51
C ARG A 152 -10.51 3.66 -19.61
N THR A 153 -11.05 2.63 -20.22
CA THR A 153 -11.29 1.35 -19.55
C THR A 153 -9.99 0.58 -19.40
N CYS A 154 -9.79 -0.05 -18.25
CA CYS A 154 -8.61 -0.88 -17.95
C CYS A 154 -8.96 -1.96 -16.93
N SER A 155 -8.08 -2.95 -16.77
CA SER A 155 -8.25 -4.01 -15.77
C SER A 155 -7.27 -3.88 -14.62
N ARG A 156 -7.71 -4.20 -13.40
CA ARG A 156 -6.84 -4.21 -12.21
C ARG A 156 -7.18 -5.40 -11.33
N ASP A 157 -6.14 -6.09 -10.85
CA ASP A 157 -6.30 -7.06 -9.79
C ASP A 157 -6.61 -6.33 -8.48
N VAL A 158 -7.76 -6.67 -7.90
CA VAL A 158 -8.31 -6.19 -6.64
C VAL A 158 -8.59 -7.38 -5.74
N GLY A 159 -7.78 -8.42 -5.81
CA GLY A 159 -7.84 -9.56 -4.90
C GLY A 159 -7.33 -9.24 -3.50
N ALA A 160 -7.63 -10.13 -2.55
CA ALA A 160 -7.20 -10.04 -1.16
C ALA A 160 -5.66 -10.10 -1.00
N ASP A 161 -4.93 -10.61 -2.00
CA ASP A 161 -3.46 -10.59 -1.97
C ASP A 161 -2.88 -9.18 -2.17
N LEU A 162 -3.63 -8.29 -2.83
CA LEU A 162 -3.20 -6.92 -3.12
C LEU A 162 -3.90 -5.87 -2.24
N GLN A 163 -5.15 -6.11 -1.84
CA GLN A 163 -5.91 -5.21 -0.98
C GLN A 163 -5.49 -5.33 0.49
N GLU A 164 -5.25 -4.20 1.15
CA GLU A 164 -5.13 -4.13 2.60
C GLU A 164 -5.79 -2.86 3.13
N LEU A 165 -6.55 -2.97 4.22
CA LEU A 165 -6.93 -1.85 5.06
C LEU A 165 -6.14 -1.94 6.36
N TYR A 166 -5.54 -0.84 6.79
CA TYR A 166 -4.76 -0.81 8.01
C TYR A 166 -4.89 0.52 8.75
N ILE A 167 -4.63 0.47 10.05
CA ILE A 167 -4.72 1.61 10.97
C ILE A 167 -3.36 1.80 11.63
N GLU A 168 -2.88 3.03 11.66
CA GLU A 168 -1.58 3.41 12.21
C GLU A 168 -1.69 4.47 13.30
N SER A 169 -0.74 4.44 14.22
CA SER A 169 -0.43 5.52 15.15
C SER A 169 1.05 5.87 14.97
N GLY A 170 1.33 7.02 14.36
CA GLY A 170 2.68 7.34 13.88
C GLY A 170 3.18 6.28 12.90
N ALA A 171 4.37 5.72 13.15
CA ALA A 171 4.96 4.64 12.36
C ALA A 171 4.48 3.23 12.74
N GLN A 172 3.63 3.10 13.76
CA GLN A 172 3.19 1.80 14.27
C GLN A 172 1.85 1.41 13.67
N LYS A 173 1.83 0.31 12.91
CA LYS A 173 0.60 -0.31 12.44
C LYS A 173 -0.09 -1.06 13.58
N VAL A 174 -1.20 -0.51 14.08
CA VAL A 174 -1.95 -1.06 15.22
C VAL A 174 -2.93 -2.15 14.80
N TRP A 175 -3.44 -2.09 13.56
CA TRP A 175 -4.31 -3.09 12.98
C TRP A 175 -4.11 -3.18 11.47
N SER A 176 -4.31 -4.38 10.91
CA SER A 176 -4.34 -4.66 9.47
C SER A 176 -5.39 -5.73 9.18
N SER A 177 -6.08 -5.60 8.05
CA SER A 177 -6.96 -6.62 7.49
C SER A 177 -6.23 -7.93 7.21
N ASP A 178 -4.92 -7.88 6.96
CA ASP A 178 -4.16 -9.01 6.42
C ASP A 178 -3.49 -9.84 7.51
N THR A 179 -3.25 -9.25 8.69
CA THR A 179 -2.46 -9.90 9.75
C THR A 179 -3.15 -11.13 10.34
N CYS A 180 -4.45 -11.04 10.62
CA CYS A 180 -5.20 -12.15 11.24
C CYS A 180 -6.15 -12.86 10.27
N SER A 181 -6.43 -12.27 9.10
CA SER A 181 -7.35 -12.85 8.13
C SER A 181 -6.68 -13.93 7.27
N ASN A 182 -7.44 -14.97 6.94
CA ASN A 182 -7.05 -15.99 5.98
C ASN A 182 -7.50 -15.65 4.54
N ALA A 183 -8.08 -14.47 4.31
CA ALA A 183 -8.46 -14.02 2.98
C ALA A 183 -7.21 -13.91 2.09
N LYS A 184 -7.27 -14.55 0.92
CA LYS A 184 -6.21 -14.64 -0.09
C LYS A 184 -6.83 -14.77 -1.49
N GLY A 185 -6.02 -14.54 -2.51
CA GLY A 185 -6.38 -14.75 -3.92
C GLY A 185 -6.47 -13.46 -4.71
N SER A 186 -6.31 -13.60 -6.02
CA SER A 186 -6.46 -12.56 -7.05
C SER A 186 -7.93 -12.38 -7.44
N ASP A 187 -8.31 -11.15 -7.77
CA ASP A 187 -9.61 -10.82 -8.36
C ASP A 187 -9.43 -9.73 -9.44
N VAL A 188 -9.20 -10.14 -10.69
CA VAL A 188 -9.03 -9.19 -11.79
C VAL A 188 -10.39 -8.64 -12.21
N ARG A 189 -10.54 -7.32 -12.08
CA ARG A 189 -11.77 -6.61 -12.45
C ARG A 189 -11.50 -5.57 -13.51
N GLU A 190 -12.45 -5.45 -14.41
CA GLU A 190 -12.53 -4.33 -15.35
C GLU A 190 -13.11 -3.10 -14.64
N PHE A 191 -12.51 -1.96 -14.94
CA PHE A 191 -12.94 -0.64 -14.51
C PHE A 191 -13.14 0.24 -15.75
N PRO A 192 -14.39 0.55 -16.12
CA PRO A 192 -14.68 1.62 -17.07
C PRO A 192 -14.05 2.94 -16.65
N SER A 193 -13.93 3.89 -17.57
CA SER A 193 -13.55 5.26 -17.19
C SER A 193 -14.48 5.76 -16.08
N ASN A 194 -13.90 6.35 -15.03
CA ASN A 194 -14.61 6.80 -13.82
C ASN A 194 -15.35 5.70 -13.05
N GLY A 195 -15.23 4.43 -13.45
CA GLY A 195 -15.83 3.29 -12.77
C GLY A 195 -15.20 3.04 -11.40
N GLU A 196 -16.01 2.56 -10.46
CA GLU A 196 -15.60 2.34 -9.08
C GLU A 196 -16.17 1.05 -8.50
N ARG A 197 -15.50 0.53 -7.47
CA ARG A 197 -15.90 -0.61 -6.66
C ARG A 197 -15.60 -0.32 -5.20
N GLU A 198 -16.43 -0.86 -4.31
CA GLU A 198 -16.24 -0.76 -2.87
C GLU A 198 -16.16 -2.15 -2.23
N TYR A 199 -15.30 -2.28 -1.24
CA TYR A 199 -15.08 -3.50 -0.46
C TYR A 199 -15.23 -3.19 1.01
N ASN A 200 -16.10 -3.92 1.71
CA ASN A 200 -16.38 -3.64 3.12
C ASN A 200 -15.50 -4.54 4.00
N VAL A 201 -14.80 -3.92 4.96
CA VAL A 201 -14.02 -4.61 5.98
C VAL A 201 -14.37 -4.04 7.34
N THR A 202 -14.70 -4.93 8.28
CA THR A 202 -15.00 -4.53 9.65
C THR A 202 -13.74 -4.64 10.51
N TRP A 203 -13.27 -3.51 11.02
CA TRP A 203 -12.30 -3.52 12.11
C TRP A 203 -13.04 -3.74 13.43
N ASN A 204 -12.69 -4.77 14.19
CA ASN A 204 -13.37 -5.15 15.43
C ASN A 204 -12.94 -4.34 16.67
N GLY A 205 -12.27 -3.20 16.49
CA GLY A 205 -11.82 -2.33 17.58
C GLY A 205 -10.58 -2.83 18.34
N ARG A 206 -9.89 -3.88 17.86
CA ARG A 206 -8.74 -4.51 18.53
C ARG A 206 -7.46 -4.41 17.71
N GLN A 207 -6.32 -4.44 18.39
CA GLN A 207 -5.01 -4.54 17.75
C GLN A 207 -4.78 -5.91 17.12
N SER A 208 -4.09 -5.95 15.97
CA SER A 208 -3.75 -7.20 15.25
C SER A 208 -2.43 -7.84 15.69
N ASN A 209 -1.83 -7.39 16.80
CA ASN A 209 -0.63 -8.00 17.39
C ASN A 209 -0.88 -9.39 18.00
N LYS A 210 -2.14 -9.80 18.13
CA LYS A 210 -2.58 -11.14 18.52
C LYS A 210 -3.78 -11.52 17.66
N CYS A 211 -3.86 -12.79 17.27
CA CYS A 211 -4.98 -13.33 16.49
C CYS A 211 -5.71 -14.42 17.27
N ALA A 212 -7.03 -14.49 17.12
CA ALA A 212 -7.86 -15.60 17.58
C ALA A 212 -9.03 -15.78 16.61
N ALA A 213 -9.27 -17.03 16.17
CA ALA A 213 -10.34 -17.37 15.22
C ALA A 213 -10.37 -16.50 13.95
N GLY A 214 -9.19 -16.17 13.40
CA GLY A 214 -9.08 -15.34 12.18
C GLY A 214 -9.34 -13.84 12.39
N LEU A 215 -9.45 -13.38 13.64
CA LEU A 215 -9.72 -11.99 13.99
C LEU A 215 -8.65 -11.42 14.92
N ALA A 216 -8.51 -10.10 14.90
CA ALA A 216 -7.66 -9.36 15.82
C ALA A 216 -8.13 -9.56 17.27
N ALA A 217 -7.23 -9.98 18.14
CA ALA A 217 -7.48 -10.36 19.53
C ALA A 217 -6.56 -9.63 20.52
N GLY A 218 -5.84 -8.61 20.05
CA GLY A 218 -5.10 -7.70 20.91
C GLY A 218 -6.01 -6.89 21.82
N THR A 219 -5.38 -6.10 22.70
CA THR A 219 -6.08 -5.06 23.46
C THR A 219 -6.65 -4.00 22.52
N ALA A 220 -7.68 -3.29 22.97
CA ALA A 220 -8.17 -2.13 22.23
C ALA A 220 -7.08 -1.04 22.21
N PRO A 221 -6.77 -0.41 21.05
CA PRO A 221 -5.80 0.68 21.00
C PRO A 221 -6.23 1.83 21.90
N PRO A 222 -5.34 2.58 22.56
CA PRO A 222 -5.70 3.69 23.44
C PRO A 222 -6.54 4.78 22.75
N ALA A 223 -7.12 5.69 23.54
CA ALA A 223 -7.80 6.85 22.98
C ALA A 223 -6.76 7.77 22.30
N GLY A 224 -7.13 8.40 21.20
CA GLY A 224 -6.20 9.22 20.41
C GLY A 224 -6.56 9.28 18.93
N GLN A 225 -5.70 9.94 18.15
CA GLN A 225 -5.85 10.03 16.70
C GLN A 225 -5.04 8.94 15.99
N TYR A 226 -5.65 8.37 14.96
CA TYR A 226 -5.12 7.30 14.14
C TYR A 226 -5.27 7.64 12.66
N GLN A 227 -4.44 7.02 11.82
CA GLN A 227 -4.53 7.12 10.37
C GLN A 227 -5.05 5.80 9.80
N VAL A 228 -6.17 5.86 9.09
CA VAL A 228 -6.69 4.73 8.30
C VAL A 228 -6.16 4.86 6.88
N ARG A 229 -5.55 3.80 6.36
CA ARG A 229 -5.03 3.74 4.99
C ARG A 229 -5.52 2.49 4.27
N GLY A 230 -5.68 2.64 2.96
CA GLY A 230 -5.92 1.53 2.03
C GLY A 230 -4.70 1.31 1.14
N ARG A 231 -4.38 0.05 0.86
CA ARG A 231 -3.34 -0.36 -0.09
C ARG A 231 -3.95 -1.24 -1.17
N LEU A 232 -3.43 -1.10 -2.38
CA LEU A 232 -3.69 -1.97 -3.52
C LEU A 232 -2.37 -2.26 -4.25
N GLY A 233 -1.71 -3.35 -3.88
CA GLY A 233 -0.36 -3.67 -4.37
C GLY A 233 0.65 -2.64 -3.86
N ALA A 234 1.33 -1.93 -4.77
CA ALA A 234 2.27 -0.86 -4.47
C ALA A 234 1.59 0.49 -4.17
N LYS A 235 0.33 0.68 -4.59
CA LYS A 235 -0.40 1.92 -4.36
C LYS A 235 -0.90 1.99 -2.91
N VAL A 236 -0.62 3.11 -2.24
CA VAL A 236 -1.12 3.42 -0.89
C VAL A 236 -1.92 4.71 -0.94
N SER A 237 -3.05 4.75 -0.23
CA SER A 237 -3.91 5.93 -0.15
C SER A 237 -3.31 7.06 0.70
N ALA A 238 -3.84 8.26 0.53
CA ALA A 238 -3.79 9.27 1.58
C ALA A 238 -4.47 8.75 2.86
N PRO A 239 -4.06 9.21 4.05
CA PRO A 239 -4.67 8.78 5.31
C PRO A 239 -6.03 9.45 5.53
N VAL A 240 -6.95 8.72 6.14
CA VAL A 240 -8.16 9.28 6.76
C VAL A 240 -8.00 9.27 8.27
N ILE A 241 -8.24 10.39 8.93
CA ILE A 241 -8.09 10.49 10.39
C ILE A 241 -9.27 9.82 11.08
N LEU A 242 -8.97 8.96 12.04
CA LEU A 242 -9.91 8.30 12.93
C LEU A 242 -9.56 8.65 14.38
N THR A 243 -10.52 9.20 15.11
CA THR A 243 -10.36 9.55 16.53
C THR A 243 -11.03 8.50 17.41
N LEU A 244 -10.26 7.88 18.29
CA LEU A 244 -10.78 6.99 19.31
C LEU A 244 -11.00 7.74 20.61
N THR A 245 -12.22 7.70 21.13
CA THR A 245 -12.60 8.26 22.43
C THR A 245 -12.56 7.17 23.51
N PRO A 246 -12.49 7.57 24.80
CA PRO A 246 -12.60 6.63 25.92
C PRO A 246 -13.84 5.73 25.88
#